data_AF-A0A7D6ABY1-F1
#
_entry.id   AF-A0A7D6ABY1-F1
#
_cell.length_a   1.000
_cell.length_b   1.000
_cell.length_c   1.000
_cell.angle_alpha   90.00
_cell.angle_beta   90.00
_cell.angle_gamma   90.00
#
_symmetry.space_group_name_H-M   'P 1'
#
loop_
_entity.id
_entity.type
_entity.pdbx_description
1 polymer ?
#
loop_
_entity_poly.entity_id
_entity_poly.type
_entity_poly.pdbx_seq_one_letter_code
_entity_poly.pdbx_strand_id
1 'polypeptide(L)'
;MTKEELAAQLKGLKYPTRIPGALIVAAQSAGLVILCGASDDLMEFYGARREEIGCYDGGTAFVDADGVLPDRDCLDGDEELAEYVQRQKSAKSIEALWCKEDGYSWTYKTEIPHATFEVVEDEEPYCRGIVFALADLA
;
A
#
# COMPACT_ATOMS: atom_id res chain seq x y z
N MET A 1 5.03 8.62 16.25
CA MET A 1 5.53 8.63 14.86
C MET A 1 4.37 9.02 13.97
N THR A 2 4.53 10.07 13.17
CA THR A 2 3.55 10.47 12.14
C THR A 2 3.85 9.79 10.81
N LYS A 3 2.92 9.87 9.85
CA LYS A 3 3.14 9.34 8.49
C LYS A 3 4.25 10.09 7.76
N GLU A 4 4.39 11.39 7.98
CA GLU A 4 5.45 12.22 7.42
C GLU A 4 6.83 11.86 8.01
N GLU A 5 6.90 11.63 9.33
CA GLU A 5 8.13 11.20 10.01
C GLU A 5 8.58 9.81 9.54
N LEU A 6 7.64 8.89 9.32
CA LEU A 6 7.95 7.55 8.79
C LEU A 6 8.38 7.61 7.33
N ALA A 7 7.66 8.36 6.48
CA ALA A 7 8.00 8.54 5.07
C ALA A 7 9.41 9.13 4.90
N ALA A 8 9.78 10.10 5.74
CA ALA A 8 11.14 10.66 5.74
C ALA A 8 12.22 9.62 6.06
N GLN A 9 11.94 8.65 6.93
CA GLN A 9 12.87 7.57 7.29
C GLN A 9 12.95 6.46 6.23
N LEU A 10 11.91 6.31 5.40
CA LEU A 10 11.85 5.35 4.30
C LEU A 10 12.44 5.90 2.99
N LYS A 11 12.71 7.21 2.93
CA LYS A 11 13.21 7.85 1.72
C LYS A 11 14.58 7.29 1.31
N GLY A 12 14.70 6.90 0.04
CA GLY A 12 15.93 6.39 -0.56
C GLY A 12 16.18 4.91 -0.29
N LEU A 13 15.16 4.15 0.11
CA LEU A 13 15.25 2.69 0.13
C LEU A 13 15.60 2.18 -1.27
N LYS A 14 16.44 1.15 -1.34
CA LYS A 14 16.82 0.54 -2.62
C LYS A 14 15.86 -0.58 -2.97
N TYR A 15 15.55 -0.73 -4.25
CA TYR A 15 14.96 -1.94 -4.79
C TYR A 15 16.03 -3.06 -4.83
N PRO A 16 15.70 -4.34 -4.47
CA PRO A 16 14.44 -4.80 -3.90
C PRO A 16 14.17 -4.21 -2.51
N THR A 17 12.95 -3.70 -2.32
CA THR A 17 12.58 -2.94 -1.13
C THR A 17 12.70 -3.80 0.13
N ARG A 18 13.55 -3.39 1.07
CA ARG A 18 13.67 -4.04 2.39
C ARG A 18 13.45 -3.01 3.47
N ILE A 19 12.21 -2.94 3.96
CA ILE A 19 11.87 -2.05 5.07
C ILE A 19 12.57 -2.55 6.35
N PRO A 20 13.36 -1.71 7.05
CA PRO A 20 13.95 -2.07 8.32
C PRO A 20 12.90 -2.52 9.33
N GLY A 21 13.11 -3.67 9.98
CA GLY A 21 12.14 -4.23 10.92
C GLY A 21 11.74 -3.29 12.06
N ALA A 22 12.67 -2.44 12.52
CA ALA A 22 12.37 -1.41 13.52
C ALA A 22 11.34 -0.38 13.01
N LEU A 23 11.37 -0.03 11.72
CA LEU A 23 10.39 0.88 11.12
C LEU A 23 9.03 0.20 10.93
N ILE A 24 9.01 -1.11 10.61
CA ILE A 24 7.76 -1.89 10.55
C ILE A 24 7.09 -1.91 11.94
N VAL A 25 7.85 -2.21 13.00
CA VAL A 25 7.34 -2.23 14.38
C VAL A 25 6.87 -0.85 14.83
N ALA A 26 7.63 0.20 14.48
CA ALA A 26 7.23 1.57 14.78
C ALA A 26 5.93 1.94 14.05
N ALA A 27 5.78 1.56 12.77
CA ALA A 27 4.59 1.81 11.96
C ALA A 27 3.38 1.10 12.56
N GLN A 28 3.53 -0.18 12.91
CA GLN A 28 2.50 -0.97 13.59
C GLN A 28 2.06 -0.31 14.90
N SER A 29 3.01 0.10 15.74
CA SER A 29 2.73 0.75 17.03
C SER A 29 2.01 2.10 16.88
N ALA A 30 2.22 2.78 15.74
CA ALA A 30 1.60 4.06 15.42
C ALA A 30 0.29 3.94 14.61
N GLY A 31 -0.14 2.71 14.26
CA GLY A 31 -1.31 2.50 13.41
C GLY A 31 -1.10 2.98 11.97
N LEU A 32 0.15 2.99 11.50
CA LEU A 32 0.54 3.41 10.15
C LEU A 32 0.75 2.20 9.24
N VAL A 33 0.31 2.33 8.00
CA VAL A 33 0.52 1.36 6.92
C VAL A 33 1.46 1.97 5.90
N ILE A 34 2.44 1.18 5.47
CA ILE A 34 3.37 1.51 4.39
C ILE A 34 2.94 0.70 3.17
N LEU A 35 2.85 1.35 2.02
CA LEU A 35 2.60 0.71 0.73
C LEU A 35 3.72 1.08 -0.26
N CYS A 36 4.30 0.07 -0.89
CA CYS A 36 5.23 0.22 -2.00
C CYS A 36 5.06 -0.93 -3.00
N GLY A 37 5.54 -0.71 -4.22
CA GLY A 37 5.51 -1.72 -5.27
C GLY A 37 6.72 -2.64 -5.19
N ALA A 38 6.53 -3.88 -5.63
CA ALA A 38 7.58 -4.86 -5.81
C ALA A 38 7.41 -5.56 -7.17
N SER A 39 8.54 -5.81 -7.85
CA SER A 39 8.54 -6.32 -9.23
C SER A 39 7.65 -5.47 -10.15
N ASP A 40 6.92 -6.13 -11.05
CA ASP A 40 5.97 -5.62 -12.02
C ASP A 40 4.51 -6.02 -11.72
N ASP A 41 4.29 -6.71 -10.61
CA ASP A 41 3.03 -7.37 -10.31
C ASP A 41 2.57 -7.26 -8.86
N LEU A 42 3.31 -6.67 -7.93
CA LEU A 42 2.94 -6.67 -6.51
C LEU A 42 2.78 -5.27 -5.90
N MET A 43 1.69 -5.10 -5.17
CA MET A 43 1.57 -4.08 -4.11
C MET A 43 1.84 -4.75 -2.76
N GLU A 44 2.82 -4.23 -2.02
CA GLU A 44 3.19 -4.76 -0.71
C GLU A 44 2.83 -3.78 0.41
N PHE A 45 2.13 -4.29 1.42
CA PHE A 45 1.69 -3.55 2.60
C PHE A 45 2.49 -3.98 3.83
N TYR A 46 2.93 -3.01 4.64
CA TYR A 46 3.68 -3.22 5.87
C TYR A 46 3.20 -2.34 7.02
N GLY A 47 3.64 -2.68 8.25
CA GLY A 47 3.35 -1.91 9.45
C GLY A 47 2.11 -2.43 10.16
N ALA A 48 1.09 -1.59 10.32
CA ALA A 48 -0.14 -1.95 11.01
C ALA A 48 -0.96 -3.03 10.28
N ARG A 49 -0.69 -3.25 9.00
CA ARG A 49 -1.17 -4.38 8.20
C ARG A 49 -0.01 -4.93 7.37
N ARG A 50 0.03 -6.25 7.20
CA ARG A 50 1.00 -6.93 6.36
C ARG A 50 0.26 -7.79 5.35
N GLU A 51 0.32 -7.38 4.10
CA GLU A 51 -0.39 -8.02 2.99
C GLU A 51 0.41 -7.85 1.70
N GLU A 52 0.14 -8.71 0.73
CA GLU A 52 0.73 -8.69 -0.60
C GLU A 52 -0.39 -9.02 -1.57
N ILE A 53 -0.58 -8.18 -2.59
CA ILE A 53 -1.62 -8.39 -3.59
C ILE A 53 -1.05 -8.28 -5.00
N GLY A 54 -1.57 -9.12 -5.89
CA GLY A 54 -1.30 -9.03 -7.33
C GLY A 54 -1.94 -7.78 -7.93
N CYS A 55 -1.17 -7.05 -8.72
CA CYS A 55 -1.53 -5.77 -9.34
C CYS A 55 -0.74 -5.58 -10.66
N TYR A 56 -0.62 -6.64 -11.46
CA TYR A 56 0.10 -6.63 -12.74
C TYR A 56 -0.48 -5.59 -13.71
N ASP A 57 0.39 -4.76 -14.28
CA ASP A 57 0.03 -3.60 -15.12
C ASP A 57 -0.85 -2.56 -14.39
N GLY A 58 -0.78 -2.55 -13.05
CA GLY A 58 -1.58 -1.70 -12.18
C GLY A 58 -2.90 -2.35 -11.75
N GLY A 59 -3.78 -1.55 -11.15
CA GLY A 59 -5.04 -2.05 -10.61
C GLY A 59 -5.56 -1.20 -9.45
N THR A 60 -6.58 -1.69 -8.75
CA THR A 60 -7.15 -0.98 -7.60
C THR A 60 -7.28 -1.92 -6.41
N ALA A 61 -6.59 -1.59 -5.33
CA ALA A 61 -6.81 -2.18 -4.03
C ALA A 61 -7.97 -1.46 -3.33
N PHE A 62 -8.87 -2.22 -2.71
CA PHE A 62 -9.83 -1.67 -1.77
C PHE A 62 -9.36 -2.00 -0.36
N VAL A 63 -9.30 -1.00 0.51
CA VAL A 63 -8.80 -1.14 1.88
C VAL A 63 -9.79 -0.59 2.89
N ASP A 64 -9.89 -1.24 4.04
CA ASP A 64 -10.61 -0.76 5.20
C ASP A 64 -9.79 -0.96 6.48
N ALA A 65 -10.39 -0.67 7.64
CA ALA A 65 -9.72 -0.81 8.92
C ALA A 65 -9.27 -2.24 9.22
N ASP A 66 -9.85 -3.26 8.57
CA ASP A 66 -9.53 -4.67 8.76
C ASP A 66 -8.41 -5.16 7.84
N GLY A 67 -8.24 -4.57 6.66
CA GLY A 67 -7.13 -4.88 5.75
C GLY A 67 -7.46 -4.58 4.29
N VAL A 68 -6.74 -5.21 3.37
CA VAL A 68 -7.14 -5.21 1.96
C VAL A 68 -8.35 -6.13 1.80
N LEU A 69 -9.29 -5.74 0.94
CA LEU A 69 -10.40 -6.60 0.55
C LEU A 69 -9.86 -7.67 -0.43
N PRO A 70 -10.33 -8.93 -0.32
CA PRO A 70 -9.94 -9.97 -1.26
C PRO A 70 -10.41 -9.64 -2.68
N ASP A 71 -9.79 -10.27 -3.67
CA ASP A 71 -10.31 -10.24 -5.03
C ASP A 71 -11.69 -10.90 -5.04
N ARG A 72 -12.70 -10.16 -5.50
CA ARG A 72 -14.09 -10.60 -5.57
C ARG A 72 -14.21 -11.86 -6.43
N ASP A 73 -13.46 -11.96 -7.52
CA ASP A 73 -13.55 -13.07 -8.46
C ASP A 73 -12.93 -14.37 -7.90
N CYS A 74 -12.23 -14.27 -6.76
CA CYS A 74 -11.70 -15.41 -6.01
C CYS A 74 -12.65 -15.87 -4.87
N LEU A 75 -13.81 -15.24 -4.69
CA LEU A 75 -14.78 -15.59 -3.65
C LEU A 75 -15.84 -16.54 -4.19
N ASP A 76 -15.90 -17.75 -3.64
CA ASP A 76 -16.87 -18.78 -4.03
C ASP A 76 -17.99 -18.99 -2.99
N GLY A 77 -17.82 -18.49 -1.75
CA GLY A 77 -18.76 -18.68 -0.64
C GLY A 77 -19.77 -17.55 -0.46
N ASP A 78 -21.04 -17.88 -0.23
CA ASP A 78 -22.10 -16.89 0.05
C ASP A 78 -21.79 -15.99 1.26
N GLU A 79 -21.14 -16.54 2.30
CA GLU A 79 -20.74 -15.80 3.50
C GLU A 79 -19.60 -14.81 3.21
N GLU A 80 -18.56 -15.26 2.49
CA GLU A 80 -17.43 -14.43 2.08
C GLU A 80 -17.88 -13.29 1.16
N LEU A 81 -18.80 -13.58 0.24
CA LEU A 81 -19.39 -12.58 -0.64
C LEU A 81 -20.22 -11.56 0.15
N ALA A 82 -21.01 -12.02 1.12
CA ALA A 82 -21.78 -11.14 1.99
C ALA A 82 -20.87 -10.21 2.81
N GLU A 83 -19.78 -10.73 3.37
CA GLU A 83 -18.78 -9.95 4.09
C GLU A 83 -18.09 -8.92 3.18
N TYR A 84 -17.62 -9.34 2.00
CA TYR A 84 -17.04 -8.46 1.00
C TYR A 84 -17.97 -7.30 0.66
N VAL A 85 -19.25 -7.58 0.40
CA VAL A 85 -20.25 -6.55 0.07
C VAL A 85 -20.47 -5.59 1.25
N GLN A 86 -20.34 -6.02 2.50
CA GLN A 86 -20.40 -5.09 3.64
C GLN A 86 -19.15 -4.21 3.72
N ARG A 87 -17.96 -4.82 3.67
CA ARG A 87 -16.67 -4.12 3.74
C ARG A 87 -16.51 -3.10 2.60
N GLN A 88 -16.94 -3.46 1.39
CA GLN A 88 -16.83 -2.62 0.20
C GLN A 88 -17.59 -1.29 0.31
N LYS A 89 -18.64 -1.20 1.15
CA LYS A 89 -19.44 0.04 1.29
C LYS A 89 -18.65 1.21 1.87
N SER A 90 -17.67 0.92 2.74
CA SER A 90 -16.83 1.91 3.42
C SER A 90 -15.37 1.86 2.99
N ALA A 91 -14.97 0.82 2.24
CA ALA A 91 -13.61 0.68 1.77
C ALA A 91 -13.15 1.88 0.93
N LYS A 92 -11.89 2.25 1.09
CA LYS A 92 -11.21 3.28 0.32
C LYS A 92 -10.43 2.62 -0.81
N SER A 93 -10.34 3.29 -1.95
CA SER A 93 -9.58 2.79 -3.10
C SER A 93 -8.15 3.34 -3.09
N ILE A 94 -7.19 2.49 -3.46
CA ILE A 94 -5.84 2.87 -3.83
C ILE A 94 -5.59 2.32 -5.24
N GLU A 95 -5.52 3.22 -6.21
CA GLU A 95 -5.21 2.90 -7.61
C GLU A 95 -3.69 2.84 -7.77
N ALA A 96 -3.16 1.70 -8.20
CA ALA A 96 -1.77 1.55 -8.58
C ALA A 96 -1.58 1.93 -10.04
N LEU A 97 -0.72 2.91 -10.26
CA LEU A 97 -0.45 3.52 -11.55
C LEU A 97 0.88 2.99 -12.07
N TRP A 98 0.83 1.86 -12.79
CA TRP A 98 2.00 1.22 -13.38
C TRP A 98 2.51 2.01 -14.60
N CYS A 99 3.76 2.47 -14.53
CA CYS A 99 4.44 3.25 -15.58
C CYS A 99 3.61 4.44 -16.12
N LYS A 100 2.80 5.10 -15.28
CA LYS A 100 1.97 6.25 -15.68
C LYS A 100 2.61 7.62 -15.38
N GLU A 101 3.62 7.65 -14.52
CA GLU A 101 4.41 8.85 -14.23
C GLU A 101 5.84 8.65 -14.73
N ASP A 102 6.39 9.68 -15.39
CA ASP A 102 7.74 9.62 -15.95
C ASP A 102 8.78 9.32 -14.87
N GLY A 103 9.60 8.31 -15.12
CA GLY A 103 10.66 7.88 -14.20
C GLY A 103 10.20 7.00 -13.04
N TYR A 104 8.94 6.54 -13.03
CA TYR A 104 8.44 5.62 -12.00
C TYR A 104 7.79 4.40 -12.60
N SER A 105 8.12 3.23 -12.06
CA SER A 105 7.35 2.00 -12.29
C SER A 105 6.07 2.01 -11.47
N TRP A 106 6.15 2.42 -10.20
CA TRP A 106 5.00 2.42 -9.29
C TRP A 106 4.71 3.81 -8.72
N THR A 107 3.47 4.26 -8.90
CA THR A 107 2.88 5.39 -8.18
C THR A 107 1.45 5.03 -7.75
N TYR A 108 0.88 5.81 -6.82
CA TYR A 108 -0.43 5.50 -6.25
C TYR A 108 -1.33 6.73 -6.25
N LYS A 109 -2.60 6.51 -6.56
CA LYS A 109 -3.65 7.52 -6.49
C LYS A 109 -4.74 7.10 -5.51
N THR A 110 -4.99 7.97 -4.53
CA THR A 110 -5.99 7.74 -3.49
C THR A 110 -6.38 9.05 -2.82
N GLU A 111 -7.59 9.09 -2.27
CA GLU A 111 -8.09 10.19 -1.42
C GLU A 111 -7.70 10.01 0.06
N ILE A 112 -7.12 8.86 0.43
CA ILE A 112 -6.64 8.64 1.80
C ILE A 112 -5.51 9.64 2.09
N PRO A 113 -5.60 10.44 3.16
CA PRO A 113 -4.51 11.34 3.55
C PRO A 113 -3.21 10.58 3.79
N HIS A 114 -2.16 10.85 3.01
CA HIS A 114 -0.91 10.10 3.06
C HIS A 114 0.33 11.01 2.95
N ALA A 115 1.48 10.47 3.33
CA ALA A 115 2.79 11.01 3.01
C ALA A 115 3.48 10.09 1.99
N THR A 116 4.37 10.63 1.16
CA THR A 116 5.08 9.86 0.13
C THR A 116 6.56 9.66 0.47
N PHE A 117 7.14 8.56 0.00
CA PHE A 117 8.58 8.29 0.08
C PHE A 117 9.08 7.67 -1.22
N GLU A 118 10.38 7.80 -1.47
CA GLU A 118 11.03 7.37 -2.71
C GLU A 118 11.79 6.06 -2.49
N VAL A 119 11.54 5.07 -3.34
CA VAL A 119 12.37 3.87 -3.51
C VAL A 119 13.14 4.01 -4.82
N VAL A 120 14.44 3.71 -4.79
CA VAL A 120 15.36 3.88 -5.92
C VAL A 120 15.88 2.55 -6.45
N GLU A 121 16.06 2.45 -7.76
CA GLU A 121 16.74 1.34 -8.44
C GLU A 121 17.84 1.95 -9.31
N ASP A 122 19.10 1.50 -9.14
CA ASP A 122 20.25 2.02 -9.88
C ASP A 122 20.37 3.56 -9.91
N GLU A 123 20.11 4.20 -8.77
CA GLU A 123 20.14 5.66 -8.55
C GLU A 123 18.99 6.44 -9.20
N GLU A 124 18.10 5.77 -9.94
CA GLU A 124 16.89 6.34 -10.50
C GLU A 124 15.67 6.05 -9.61
N PRO A 125 14.62 6.88 -9.65
CA PRO A 125 13.36 6.56 -8.97
C PRO A 125 12.75 5.27 -9.55
N TYR A 126 12.19 4.45 -8.67
CA TYR A 126 11.51 3.20 -9.04
C TYR A 126 10.05 3.23 -8.57
N CYS A 127 9.83 3.54 -7.29
CA CYS A 127 8.50 3.58 -6.68
C CYS A 127 8.35 4.80 -5.79
N ARG A 128 7.26 5.55 -5.97
CA ARG A 128 6.79 6.52 -4.98
C ARG A 128 5.79 5.83 -4.06
N GLY A 129 6.30 5.26 -2.98
CA GLY A 129 5.50 4.62 -1.95
C GLY A 129 4.70 5.63 -1.13
N ILE A 130 3.69 5.14 -0.41
CA ILE A 130 2.85 5.96 0.47
C ILE A 130 2.82 5.41 1.90
N VAL A 131 2.63 6.32 2.85
CA VAL A 131 2.36 6.01 4.26
C VAL A 131 1.05 6.67 4.65
N PHE A 132 0.10 5.89 5.16
CA PHE A 132 -1.21 6.38 5.62
C PHE A 132 -1.57 5.78 6.99
N ALA A 133 -2.55 6.37 7.68
CA ALA A 133 -3.00 5.89 8.97
C ALA A 133 -4.25 5.02 8.83
N LEU A 134 -4.35 3.93 9.61
CA LEU A 134 -5.58 3.13 9.69
C LEU A 134 -6.79 3.93 10.16
N ALA A 135 -6.58 4.95 10.99
CA ALA A 135 -7.64 5.84 11.45
C ALA A 135 -8.28 6.65 10.30
N ASP A 136 -7.59 6.83 9.18
CA ASP A 136 -8.10 7.52 7.99
C ASP A 136 -8.98 6.59 7.11
N LEU A 137 -9.12 5.30 7.48
CA LEU A 137 -9.96 4.31 6.77
C LEU A 137 -11.34 4.11 7.42
N ALA A 138 -11.60 4.75 8.56
CA ALA A 138 -12.86 4.64 9.31
C ALA A 138 -13.94 5.62 8.83
#